data_AF-A0A3D6B2N2-F1
#
_entry.id   AF-A0A3D6B2N2-F1
#
_cell.length_a   1.000
_cell.length_b   1.000
_cell.length_c   1.000
_cell.angle_alpha   90.00
_cell.angle_beta   90.00
_cell.angle_gamma   90.00
#
_symmetry.space_group_name_H-M   'P 1'
#
loop_
_entity.id
_entity.type
_entity.pdbx_description
1 polymer ?
#
loop_
_entity_poly.entity_id
_entity_poly.type
_entity_poly.pdbx_seq_one_letter_code
_entity_poly.pdbx_strand_id
1 'polypeptide(L)'
;MILGGALMSVFERYQPPESVEKSNDKLEAKDTLKADNPTSVEEPIEKRTPQESESELTAPYVAFGFKEQYSTKLDEEGNVVPAEWGEAGSRRPDAYAPETNTVVEVKNYSVEKASGRNNLVHNIRKQTDDSIEHYGEDVHTIEVIDLRGHDVSVDDVEKLTKKLEEKCPEIGIDLRW
;
A
#
# COMPACT_ATOMS: atom_id res chain seq x y z
N MET A 1 -28.71 33.72 2.94
CA MET A 1 -27.41 33.07 3.17
C MET A 1 -27.69 31.59 3.40
N ILE A 2 -27.57 30.78 2.35
CA ILE A 2 -27.71 29.32 2.45
C ILE A 2 -26.31 28.78 2.74
N LEU A 3 -26.22 28.00 3.81
CA LEU A 3 -24.99 27.40 4.34
C LEU A 3 -24.22 26.65 3.26
N GLY A 4 -22.91 26.86 3.25
CA GLY A 4 -21.97 26.16 2.38
C GLY A 4 -21.95 24.67 2.68
N GLY A 5 -22.20 23.87 1.64
CA GLY A 5 -21.89 22.44 1.66
C GLY A 5 -20.38 22.28 1.59
N ALA A 6 -19.79 21.73 2.64
CA ALA A 6 -18.41 21.29 2.62
C ALA A 6 -18.31 20.07 1.70
N LEU A 7 -17.61 20.19 0.57
CA LEU A 7 -17.02 19.03 -0.10
C LEU A 7 -15.97 18.47 0.86
N MET A 8 -16.32 17.44 1.62
CA MET A 8 -15.32 16.61 2.30
C MET A 8 -14.54 15.84 1.23
N SER A 9 -13.23 16.11 1.18
CA SER A 9 -12.25 15.43 0.35
C SER A 9 -12.37 13.91 0.53
N VAL A 10 -12.21 13.17 -0.56
CA VAL A 10 -12.17 11.68 -0.57
C VAL A 10 -11.14 11.15 0.45
N PHE A 11 -10.09 11.93 0.72
CA PHE A 11 -9.03 11.62 1.68
C PHE A 11 -9.50 11.50 3.14
N GLU A 12 -10.45 12.33 3.61
CA GLU A 12 -10.97 12.24 4.98
C GLU A 12 -11.85 11.00 5.21
N ARG A 13 -12.30 10.34 4.13
CA ARG A 13 -13.12 9.13 4.21
C ARG A 13 -12.31 7.83 4.13
N TYR A 14 -11.05 7.89 3.68
CA TYR A 14 -10.20 6.71 3.68
C TYR A 14 -9.50 6.60 5.04
N GLN A 15 -10.06 5.74 5.89
CA GLN A 15 -9.33 5.16 7.01
C GLN A 15 -8.95 3.74 6.58
N PRO A 16 -7.66 3.37 6.56
CA PRO A 16 -7.29 1.98 6.34
C PRO A 16 -7.99 1.12 7.40
N PRO A 17 -8.52 -0.07 7.06
CA PRO A 17 -9.21 -0.89 8.03
C PRO A 17 -8.28 -1.23 9.19
N GLU A 18 -8.70 -0.90 10.43
CA GLU A 18 -8.02 -1.33 11.65
C GLU A 18 -7.89 -2.86 11.65
N SER A 19 -6.71 -3.33 12.04
CA SER A 19 -6.47 -4.75 12.33
C SER A 19 -7.53 -5.25 13.32
N VAL A 20 -8.12 -6.40 13.01
CA VAL A 20 -9.14 -7.01 13.87
C VAL A 20 -8.48 -7.46 15.18
N GLU A 21 -8.48 -6.61 16.20
CA GLU A 21 -8.27 -7.02 17.59
C GLU A 21 -9.49 -7.80 18.06
N LYS A 22 -9.35 -9.13 18.16
CA LYS A 22 -10.35 -10.00 18.78
C LYS A 22 -10.40 -9.73 20.29
N SER A 23 -11.33 -8.87 20.69
CA SER A 23 -11.82 -8.84 22.07
C SER A 23 -12.61 -10.12 22.34
N ASN A 24 -12.24 -10.86 23.39
CA ASN A 24 -13.09 -11.90 23.94
C ASN A 24 -13.38 -11.56 25.40
N ASP A 25 -14.57 -10.99 25.56
CA ASP A 25 -15.19 -10.73 26.84
C ASP A 25 -15.65 -12.04 27.50
N LYS A 26 -15.69 -11.99 28.82
CA LYS A 26 -15.76 -13.09 29.78
C LYS A 26 -17.09 -13.87 29.72
N LEU A 27 -17.05 -15.21 29.62
CA LEU A 27 -18.15 -16.08 30.05
C LEU A 27 -17.62 -17.20 30.97
N GLU A 28 -18.02 -17.15 32.25
CA GLU A 28 -17.85 -18.25 33.19
C GLU A 28 -18.98 -19.27 33.03
N ALA A 29 -18.64 -20.54 32.80
CA ALA A 29 -19.42 -21.68 33.28
C ALA A 29 -18.52 -22.93 33.41
N LYS A 30 -18.76 -23.68 34.47
CA LYS A 30 -17.93 -24.78 35.00
C LYS A 30 -18.29 -26.13 34.37
N ASP A 31 -17.31 -27.04 34.46
CA ASP A 31 -17.43 -28.50 34.57
C ASP A 31 -17.62 -29.31 33.26
N THR A 32 -16.52 -29.85 32.71
CA THR A 32 -16.16 -31.29 32.73
C THR A 32 -15.02 -31.56 31.74
N LEU A 33 -13.92 -32.10 32.25
CA LEU A 33 -12.75 -32.52 31.46
C LEU A 33 -13.05 -33.82 30.70
N LYS A 34 -12.95 -33.79 29.37
CA LYS A 34 -12.36 -34.89 28.60
C LYS A 34 -11.81 -34.37 27.27
N ALA A 35 -10.63 -34.89 26.96
CA ALA A 35 -9.74 -34.46 25.90
C ALA A 35 -10.37 -34.53 24.51
N ASP A 36 -10.22 -33.44 23.76
CA ASP A 36 -9.62 -33.44 22.43
C ASP A 36 -9.07 -32.03 22.24
N ASN A 37 -7.74 -31.92 22.10
CA ASN A 37 -7.09 -30.66 21.79
C ASN A 37 -7.26 -30.44 20.28
N PRO A 38 -8.10 -29.49 19.79
CA PRO A 38 -7.95 -29.07 18.41
C PRO A 38 -6.67 -28.25 18.37
N THR A 39 -5.54 -28.91 18.09
CA THR A 39 -4.37 -28.22 17.56
C THR A 39 -4.87 -27.53 16.29
N SER A 40 -5.18 -26.22 16.39
CA SER A 40 -5.30 -25.38 15.20
C SER A 40 -3.89 -25.34 14.63
N VAL A 41 -3.64 -26.21 13.66
CA VAL A 41 -2.52 -26.04 12.74
C VAL A 41 -2.84 -24.75 11.97
N GLU A 42 -2.38 -23.61 12.47
CA GLU A 42 -2.32 -22.41 11.64
C GLU A 42 -1.38 -22.76 10.50
N GLU A 43 -1.95 -22.92 9.29
CA GLU A 43 -1.14 -23.14 8.11
C GLU A 43 -0.19 -21.94 7.97
N PRO A 44 1.11 -22.17 7.70
CA PRO A 44 2.03 -21.07 7.50
C PRO A 44 1.51 -20.20 6.36
N ILE A 45 1.39 -18.89 6.61
CA ILE A 45 1.00 -17.93 5.57
C ILE A 45 2.08 -17.98 4.48
N GLU A 46 1.75 -18.57 3.34
CA GLU A 46 2.67 -18.64 2.20
C GLU A 46 2.93 -17.24 1.66
N LYS A 47 4.19 -16.98 1.29
CA LYS A 47 4.56 -15.74 0.64
C LYS A 47 3.86 -15.63 -0.72
N ARG A 48 3.09 -14.56 -0.90
CA ARG A 48 2.42 -14.24 -2.18
C ARG A 48 3.42 -13.94 -3.29
N THR A 49 3.02 -14.19 -4.53
CA THR A 49 3.74 -13.67 -5.70
C THR A 49 3.50 -12.17 -5.86
N PRO A 50 4.40 -11.43 -6.55
CA PRO A 50 4.19 -10.00 -6.81
C PRO A 50 2.85 -9.70 -7.49
N GLN A 51 2.43 -10.52 -8.46
CA GLN A 51 1.19 -10.30 -9.19
C GLN A 51 -0.07 -10.54 -8.34
N GLU A 52 -0.04 -11.49 -7.41
CA GLU A 52 -1.12 -11.68 -6.43
C GLU A 52 -1.20 -10.50 -5.47
N SER A 53 -0.05 -10.03 -4.97
CA SER A 53 0.01 -8.85 -4.11
C SER A 53 -0.51 -7.61 -4.81
N GLU A 54 -0.07 -7.34 -6.04
CA GLU A 54 -0.56 -6.22 -6.85
C GLU A 54 -2.09 -6.32 -6.99
N SER A 55 -2.60 -7.41 -7.57
CA SER A 55 -4.04 -7.56 -7.82
C SER A 55 -4.91 -7.50 -6.55
N GLU A 56 -4.47 -8.09 -5.44
CA GLU A 56 -5.24 -8.10 -4.20
C GLU A 56 -5.21 -6.74 -3.51
N LEU A 57 -4.05 -6.08 -3.48
CA LEU A 57 -3.83 -4.88 -2.68
C LEU A 57 -4.18 -3.60 -3.44
N THR A 58 -4.25 -3.61 -4.76
CA THR A 58 -4.84 -2.50 -5.55
C THR A 58 -6.37 -2.53 -5.55
N ALA A 59 -7.00 -3.70 -5.39
CA ALA A 59 -8.45 -3.86 -5.51
C ALA A 59 -9.27 -2.90 -4.62
N PRO A 60 -8.90 -2.61 -3.34
CA PRO A 60 -9.58 -1.60 -2.55
C PRO A 60 -9.52 -0.21 -3.18
N TYR A 61 -8.37 0.20 -3.71
CA TYR A 61 -8.20 1.51 -4.36
C TYR A 61 -9.04 1.60 -5.63
N VAL A 62 -9.09 0.53 -6.43
CA VAL A 62 -9.97 0.48 -7.61
C VAL A 62 -11.44 0.58 -7.23
N ALA A 63 -11.86 -0.07 -6.15
CA ALA A 63 -13.22 0.08 -5.63
C ALA A 63 -13.54 1.53 -5.23
N PHE A 64 -12.53 2.32 -4.87
CA PHE A 64 -12.63 3.77 -4.62
C PHE A 64 -12.47 4.66 -5.87
N GLY A 65 -12.36 4.06 -7.06
CA GLY A 65 -12.32 4.79 -8.34
C GLY A 65 -10.92 5.04 -8.90
N PHE A 66 -9.87 4.45 -8.32
CA PHE A 66 -8.55 4.46 -8.95
C PHE A 66 -8.58 3.65 -10.24
N LYS A 67 -7.78 4.07 -11.21
CA LYS A 67 -7.60 3.38 -12.48
C LYS A 67 -6.40 2.46 -12.38
N GLU A 68 -6.65 1.16 -12.42
CA GLU A 68 -5.62 0.15 -12.63
C GLU A 68 -5.13 0.18 -14.06
N GLN A 69 -3.88 -0.25 -14.27
CA GLN A 69 -3.38 -0.54 -15.62
C GLN A 69 -3.53 0.67 -16.58
N TYR A 70 -3.37 1.88 -16.03
CA TYR A 70 -3.61 3.15 -16.70
C TYR A 70 -2.29 3.88 -16.95
N SER A 71 -1.88 3.90 -18.22
CA SER A 71 -0.66 4.56 -18.67
C SER A 71 -0.92 6.04 -18.94
N THR A 72 -0.03 6.90 -18.44
CA THR A 72 -0.07 8.35 -18.64
C THR A 72 1.24 8.86 -19.19
N LYS A 73 1.22 10.02 -19.85
CA LYS A 73 2.42 10.77 -20.24
C LYS A 73 2.19 12.27 -20.05
N LEU A 74 3.27 13.03 -20.05
CA LEU A 74 3.19 14.48 -20.16
C LEU A 74 3.05 14.87 -21.65
N ASP A 75 2.09 15.74 -21.95
CA ASP A 75 2.01 16.39 -23.26
C ASP A 75 3.02 17.55 -23.39
N GLU A 76 3.04 18.23 -24.53
CA GLU A 76 3.96 19.34 -24.80
C GLU A 76 3.76 20.55 -23.87
N GLU A 77 2.58 20.65 -23.23
CA GLU A 77 2.22 21.69 -22.28
C GLU A 77 2.51 21.27 -20.82
N GLY A 78 2.95 20.02 -20.61
CA GLY A 78 3.21 19.46 -19.29
C GLY A 78 1.96 18.94 -18.57
N ASN A 79 0.85 18.72 -19.29
CA ASN A 79 -0.34 18.11 -18.71
C ASN A 79 -0.25 16.58 -18.73
N VAL A 80 -0.74 15.94 -17.67
CA VAL A 80 -0.85 14.48 -17.60
C VAL A 80 -2.01 14.01 -18.47
N VAL A 81 -1.72 13.29 -19.55
CA VAL A 81 -2.69 12.74 -20.50
C VAL A 81 -2.59 11.22 -20.60
N PRO A 82 -3.64 10.50 -21.03
CA PRO A 82 -3.55 9.06 -21.30
C PRO A 82 -2.48 8.75 -22.36
N ALA A 83 -1.81 7.61 -22.20
CA ALA A 83 -0.80 7.09 -23.11
C ALA A 83 -1.11 5.63 -23.49
N GLU A 84 -0.58 5.19 -24.63
CA GLU A 84 -0.60 3.76 -24.97
C GLU A 84 0.36 2.97 -24.07
N TRP A 85 0.09 1.68 -23.89
CA TRP A 85 0.96 0.83 -23.09
C TRP A 85 2.35 0.71 -23.71
N GLY A 86 3.39 1.04 -22.93
CA GLY A 86 4.78 1.02 -23.39
C GLY A 86 5.19 2.21 -24.25
N GLU A 87 4.33 3.24 -24.37
CA GLU A 87 4.67 4.46 -25.06
C GLU A 87 5.87 5.16 -24.38
N ALA A 88 6.80 5.69 -25.17
CA ALA A 88 8.00 6.31 -24.65
C ALA A 88 7.66 7.53 -23.78
N GLY A 89 8.28 7.62 -22.59
CA GLY A 89 7.99 8.68 -21.62
C GLY A 89 6.69 8.48 -20.83
N SER A 90 5.95 7.37 -21.05
CA SER A 90 4.78 7.05 -20.25
C SER A 90 5.15 6.45 -18.90
N ARG A 91 4.28 6.65 -17.90
CA ARG A 91 4.31 6.01 -16.59
C ARG A 91 3.02 5.24 -16.37
N ARG A 92 3.12 4.12 -15.65
CA ARG A 92 1.99 3.22 -15.34
C ARG A 92 2.18 2.68 -13.92
N PRO A 93 1.67 3.38 -12.90
CA PRO A 93 1.64 2.83 -11.55
C PRO A 93 0.63 1.69 -11.46
N ASP A 94 0.63 0.97 -10.34
CA ASP A 94 -0.29 -0.14 -10.11
C ASP A 94 -1.74 0.36 -10.04
N ALA A 95 -1.97 1.52 -9.41
CA ALA A 95 -3.21 2.27 -9.54
C ALA A 95 -2.99 3.79 -9.49
N TYR A 96 -3.81 4.55 -10.23
CA TYR A 96 -3.75 6.02 -10.26
C TYR A 96 -5.14 6.66 -10.21
N ALA A 97 -5.28 7.69 -9.37
CA ALA A 97 -6.47 8.54 -9.29
C ALA A 97 -6.12 9.96 -9.78
N PRO A 98 -6.46 10.31 -11.05
CA PRO A 98 -6.18 11.65 -11.60
C PRO A 98 -6.84 12.79 -10.82
N GLU A 99 -8.05 12.57 -10.28
CA GLU A 99 -8.84 13.61 -9.59
C GLU A 99 -8.17 14.11 -8.30
N THR A 100 -7.38 13.25 -7.64
CA THR A 100 -6.68 13.56 -6.39
C THR A 100 -5.16 13.56 -6.57
N ASN A 101 -4.68 13.40 -7.81
CA ASN A 101 -3.28 13.22 -8.16
C ASN A 101 -2.58 12.18 -7.25
N THR A 102 -3.21 11.02 -7.07
CA THR A 102 -2.73 9.98 -6.13
C THR A 102 -2.29 8.71 -6.86
N VAL A 103 -1.06 8.30 -6.60
CA VAL A 103 -0.41 7.11 -7.14
C VAL A 103 -0.32 6.04 -6.05
N VAL A 104 -0.65 4.80 -6.41
CA VAL A 104 -0.50 3.63 -5.54
C VAL A 104 0.45 2.65 -6.19
N GLU A 105 1.40 2.16 -5.39
CA GLU A 105 2.50 1.31 -5.82
C GLU A 105 2.63 0.16 -4.80
N VAL A 106 2.47 -1.08 -5.25
CA VAL A 106 2.55 -2.28 -4.41
C VAL A 106 3.97 -2.85 -4.47
N LYS A 107 4.52 -3.19 -3.31
CA LYS A 107 5.89 -3.68 -3.16
C LYS A 107 5.89 -5.02 -2.44
N ASN A 108 6.21 -6.08 -3.17
CA ASN A 108 6.47 -7.43 -2.64
C ASN A 108 7.94 -7.80 -2.82
N TYR A 109 8.83 -7.07 -2.12
CA TYR A 109 10.27 -7.34 -2.13
C TYR A 109 10.70 -8.14 -0.90
N SER A 110 11.70 -9.01 -1.04
CA SER A 110 12.31 -9.65 0.13
C SER A 110 13.02 -8.61 1.00
N VAL A 111 12.57 -8.50 2.26
CA VAL A 111 13.09 -7.57 3.27
C VAL A 111 13.66 -8.28 4.50
N GLU A 112 13.80 -9.60 4.45
CA GLU A 112 14.33 -10.42 5.56
C GLU A 112 15.79 -10.04 5.89
N LYS A 113 16.54 -9.59 4.87
CA LYS A 113 17.91 -9.10 5.02
C LYS A 113 17.96 -7.58 4.98
N ALA A 114 18.90 -7.00 5.73
CA ALA A 114 19.15 -5.55 5.76
C ALA A 114 19.45 -4.96 4.37
N SER A 115 20.13 -5.71 3.50
CA SER A 115 20.37 -5.29 2.11
C SER A 115 19.07 -5.17 1.30
N GLY A 116 18.13 -6.11 1.47
CA GLY A 116 16.80 -6.06 0.85
C GLY A 116 16.02 -4.83 1.32
N ARG A 117 16.02 -4.57 2.63
CA ARG A 117 15.41 -3.35 3.21
C ARG A 117 15.99 -2.07 2.63
N ASN A 118 17.33 -1.96 2.56
CA ASN A 118 17.98 -0.78 2.01
C ASN A 118 17.69 -0.60 0.51
N ASN A 119 17.63 -1.69 -0.25
CA ASN A 119 17.31 -1.66 -1.66
C ASN A 119 15.87 -1.22 -1.91
N LEU A 120 14.93 -1.70 -1.08
CA LEU A 120 13.53 -1.27 -1.14
C LEU A 120 13.42 0.25 -0.92
N VAL A 121 14.05 0.79 0.13
CA VAL A 121 14.05 2.25 0.39
C VAL A 121 14.62 3.04 -0.77
N HIS A 122 15.73 2.57 -1.37
CA HIS A 122 16.32 3.24 -2.53
C HIS A 122 15.40 3.23 -3.76
N ASN A 123 14.77 2.08 -4.03
CA ASN A 123 13.83 1.94 -5.14
C ASN A 123 12.61 2.84 -4.96
N ILE A 124 12.05 2.89 -3.75
CA ILE A 124 10.91 3.75 -3.42
C ILE A 124 11.30 5.22 -3.63
N ARG A 125 12.42 5.68 -3.06
CA ARG A 125 12.88 7.08 -3.26
C ARG A 125 12.95 7.44 -4.75
N LYS A 126 13.57 6.58 -5.55
CA LYS A 126 13.67 6.80 -7.00
C LYS A 126 12.28 6.86 -7.66
N GLN A 127 11.37 5.96 -7.31
CA GLN A 127 10.02 5.94 -7.87
C GLN A 127 9.18 7.14 -7.42
N THR A 128 9.40 7.64 -6.21
CA THR A 128 8.83 8.89 -5.72
C THR A 128 9.35 10.08 -6.53
N ASP A 129 10.67 10.18 -6.76
CA ASP A 129 11.26 11.22 -7.61
C ASP A 129 10.67 11.18 -9.03
N ASP A 130 10.62 9.98 -9.63
CA ASP A 130 10.03 9.78 -10.96
C ASP A 130 8.53 10.10 -10.98
N SER A 131 7.82 9.95 -9.85
CA SER A 131 6.39 10.33 -9.74
C SER A 131 6.23 11.84 -9.65
N ILE A 132 7.07 12.52 -8.87
CA ILE A 132 7.07 13.98 -8.77
C ILE A 132 7.39 14.61 -10.13
N GLU A 133 8.36 14.07 -10.86
CA GLU A 133 8.71 14.55 -12.21
C GLU A 133 7.54 14.35 -13.19
N HIS A 134 6.80 13.25 -13.09
CA HIS A 134 5.75 12.90 -14.05
C HIS A 134 4.38 13.49 -13.71
N TYR A 135 4.04 13.63 -12.44
CA TYR A 135 2.70 14.01 -11.97
C TYR A 135 2.67 15.38 -11.25
N GLY A 136 3.83 16.01 -11.05
CA GLY A 136 3.96 17.28 -10.35
C GLY A 136 4.31 17.13 -8.87
N GLU A 137 4.76 18.23 -8.25
CA GLU A 137 5.18 18.27 -6.83
C GLU A 137 4.03 18.00 -5.85
N ASP A 138 2.78 18.15 -6.29
CA ASP A 138 1.57 17.90 -5.49
C ASP A 138 1.10 16.44 -5.53
N VAL A 139 1.79 15.56 -6.26
CA VAL A 139 1.44 14.14 -6.32
C VAL A 139 1.53 13.51 -4.93
N HIS A 140 0.51 12.71 -4.59
CA HIS A 140 0.54 11.88 -3.39
C HIS A 140 0.86 10.44 -3.76
N THR A 141 1.96 9.89 -3.25
CA THR A 141 2.35 8.50 -3.48
C THR A 141 2.04 7.66 -2.25
N ILE A 142 1.37 6.52 -2.44
CA ILE A 142 1.11 5.52 -1.41
C ILE A 142 1.86 4.24 -1.79
N GLU A 143 2.79 3.85 -0.92
CA GLU A 143 3.56 2.61 -1.05
C GLU A 143 2.92 1.52 -0.18
N VAL A 144 2.32 0.52 -0.82
CA VAL A 144 1.73 -0.64 -0.14
C VAL A 144 2.77 -1.75 -0.06
N ILE A 145 3.31 -2.01 1.12
CA ILE A 145 4.40 -2.98 1.31
C ILE A 145 3.81 -4.28 1.84
N ASP A 146 3.84 -5.31 0.99
CA ASP A 146 3.38 -6.65 1.33
C ASP A 146 4.48 -7.47 2.00
N LEU A 147 4.30 -7.73 3.29
CA LEU A 147 5.19 -8.49 4.16
C LEU A 147 4.58 -9.85 4.56
N ARG A 148 3.38 -10.16 4.08
CA ARG A 148 2.66 -11.39 4.43
C ARG A 148 3.47 -12.62 3.99
N GLY A 149 3.75 -13.51 4.94
CA GLY A 149 4.56 -14.71 4.71
C GLY A 149 6.06 -14.49 4.61
N HIS A 150 6.57 -13.29 4.93
CA HIS A 150 8.01 -13.04 5.04
C HIS A 150 8.53 -13.39 6.44
N ASP A 151 9.74 -13.96 6.52
CA ASP A 151 10.44 -14.17 7.81
C ASP A 151 11.21 -12.91 8.20
N VAL A 152 10.48 -11.92 8.72
CA VAL A 152 11.03 -10.65 9.20
C VAL A 152 10.51 -10.39 10.61
N SER A 153 11.33 -9.75 11.45
CA SER A 153 10.92 -9.38 12.81
C SER A 153 10.26 -8.01 12.85
N VAL A 154 9.45 -7.76 13.89
CA VAL A 154 8.87 -6.43 14.16
C VAL A 154 9.96 -5.36 14.21
N ASP A 155 11.06 -5.60 14.92
CA ASP A 155 12.21 -4.67 14.96
C ASP A 155 12.77 -4.32 13.58
N ASP A 156 12.77 -5.28 12.65
CA ASP A 156 13.28 -5.05 11.29
C ASP A 156 12.27 -4.29 10.42
N VAL A 157 10.97 -4.46 10.66
CA VAL A 157 9.92 -3.60 10.08
C VAL A 157 10.02 -2.19 10.60
N GLU A 158 10.12 -1.99 11.91
CA GLU A 158 10.24 -0.66 12.51
C GLU A 158 11.47 0.09 11.95
N LYS A 159 12.60 -0.62 11.79
CA LYS A 159 13.79 -0.05 11.13
C LYS A 159 13.56 0.28 9.66
N LEU A 160 12.76 -0.51 8.94
CA LEU A 160 12.40 -0.22 7.55
C LEU A 160 11.50 1.02 7.48
N THR A 161 10.41 1.05 8.25
CA THR A 161 9.44 2.15 8.31
C THR A 161 10.14 3.45 8.66
N LYS A 162 10.95 3.47 9.73
CA LYS A 162 11.71 4.66 10.12
C LYS A 162 12.63 5.16 9.00
N LYS A 163 13.28 4.26 8.26
CA LYS A 163 14.12 4.66 7.12
C LYS A 163 13.30 5.24 5.97
N LEU A 164 12.10 4.71 5.71
CA LEU A 164 11.19 5.25 4.70
C LEU A 164 10.73 6.64 5.12
N GLU A 165 10.29 6.84 6.36
CA GLU A 165 9.92 8.16 6.89
C GLU A 165 11.07 9.17 6.81
N GLU A 166 12.32 8.74 7.08
CA GLU A 166 13.50 9.62 6.99
C GLU A 166 13.91 9.96 5.55
N LYS A 167 13.70 9.05 4.58
CA LYS A 167 14.20 9.19 3.20
C LYS A 167 13.13 9.62 2.20
N CYS A 168 11.89 9.34 2.50
CA CYS A 168 10.71 9.57 1.69
C CYS A 168 9.58 10.12 2.58
N PRO A 169 9.77 11.24 3.30
CA PRO A 169 8.77 11.78 4.22
C PRO A 169 7.43 12.15 3.56
N GLU A 170 7.38 12.27 2.24
CA GLU A 170 6.21 12.64 1.45
C GLU A 170 5.27 11.47 1.11
N ILE A 171 5.70 10.22 1.27
CA ILE A 171 4.89 9.05 0.90
C ILE A 171 3.94 8.64 2.02
N GLY A 172 2.77 8.12 1.65
CA GLY A 172 1.97 7.27 2.52
C GLY A 172 2.54 5.85 2.56
N ILE A 173 2.61 5.23 3.74
CA ILE A 173 3.05 3.85 3.92
C ILE A 173 1.85 3.00 4.37
N ASP A 174 1.52 1.95 3.62
CA ASP A 174 0.52 0.95 3.99
C ASP A 174 1.21 -0.42 4.12
N LEU A 175 1.39 -0.89 5.35
CA LEU A 175 2.02 -2.19 5.62
C LEU A 175 0.97 -3.30 5.68
N ARG A 176 1.21 -4.38 4.94
CA ARG A 176 0.41 -5.61 5.01
C ARG A 176 1.26 -6.72 5.63
N TRP A 177 0.85 -7.22 6.79
CA TRP A 177 1.58 -8.20 7.59
C TRP A 177 0.72 -9.42 7.89
#